data_AF-A0A3C2AYK3-F1
#
_entry.id   AF-A0A3C2AYK3-F1
#
_cell.length_a   1.000
_cell.length_b   1.000
_cell.length_c   1.000
_cell.angle_alpha   90.00
_cell.angle_beta   90.00
_cell.angle_gamma   90.00
#
_symmetry.space_group_name_H-M   'P 1'
#
loop_
_entity.id
_entity.type
_entity.pdbx_description
1 polymer ?
#
loop_
_entity_poly.entity_id
_entity_poly.type
_entity_poly.pdbx_seq_one_letter_code
_entity_poly.pdbx_strand_id
1 'polypeptide(L)'
;VRAAGDIGLIKVVSEASIGSNLRRIEATTGANSLALLQRESAAVSQAARLVGTTADDLVGGVQRRMDEIKSLHDELKVLRAKLATGRAAELAAGAADGIVVTRVDGLNPTDLRDLAIAVRQQPGVQVVVLGGLTDTGGVSLVAAVQPSSGRQAGDLIRDAAKAVGGG
;
A
#
# COMPACT_ATOMS: atom_id res chain seq x y z
N VAL A 1 -32.84 42.95 9.44
CA VAL A 1 -33.92 41.96 9.20
C VAL A 1 -35.22 42.53 9.72
N ARG A 2 -36.24 42.67 8.86
CA ARG A 2 -37.58 43.20 9.20
C ARG A 2 -38.64 42.08 9.20
N ALA A 3 -38.42 41.03 8.41
CA ALA A 3 -39.19 39.79 8.43
C ALA A 3 -38.26 38.56 8.41
N ALA A 4 -38.74 37.39 8.83
CA ALA A 4 -37.95 36.16 8.85
C ALA A 4 -37.44 35.75 7.44
N GLY A 5 -38.20 36.07 6.39
CA GLY A 5 -37.77 35.83 5.01
C GLY A 5 -36.51 36.59 4.59
N ASP A 6 -36.19 37.71 5.24
CA ASP A 6 -34.98 38.51 4.97
C ASP A 6 -33.69 37.77 5.40
N ILE A 7 -33.79 36.74 6.26
CA ILE A 7 -32.65 35.92 6.70
C ILE A 7 -32.20 34.96 5.58
N GLY A 8 -33.12 34.56 4.70
CA GLY A 8 -32.85 33.64 3.60
C GLY A 8 -32.56 32.20 4.05
N LEU A 9 -31.85 31.45 3.21
CA LEU A 9 -31.51 30.05 3.44
C LEU A 9 -30.65 29.87 4.70
N ILE A 10 -31.09 29.00 5.61
CA ILE A 10 -30.31 28.56 6.76
C ILE A 10 -29.74 27.17 6.46
N LYS A 11 -28.42 27.03 6.50
CA LYS A 11 -27.72 25.75 6.34
C LYS A 11 -27.02 25.40 7.65
N VAL A 12 -27.38 24.26 8.23
CA VAL A 12 -26.62 23.65 9.33
C VAL A 12 -25.30 23.12 8.77
N VAL A 13 -24.19 23.58 9.35
CA VAL A 13 -22.81 23.22 8.97
C VAL A 13 -22.33 22.08 9.85
N SER A 14 -22.59 22.15 11.15
CA SER A 14 -22.18 21.12 12.09
C SER A 14 -23.21 20.97 13.21
N GLU A 15 -23.21 19.77 13.80
CA GLU A 15 -23.95 19.49 15.00
C GLU A 15 -23.08 18.64 15.93
N ALA A 16 -22.99 19.04 17.20
CA ALA A 16 -22.16 18.36 18.19
C ALA A 16 -22.87 18.25 19.55
N SER A 17 -22.69 17.12 20.22
CA SER A 17 -23.10 16.95 21.62
C SER A 17 -22.16 17.75 22.53
N ILE A 18 -22.70 18.48 23.50
CA ILE A 18 -21.92 19.27 24.48
C ILE A 18 -22.27 18.94 25.93
N GLY A 19 -22.95 17.81 26.17
CA GLY A 19 -23.34 17.35 27.50
C GLY A 19 -24.59 16.46 27.45
N SER A 20 -25.04 15.98 28.61
CA SER A 20 -26.29 15.21 28.70
C SER A 20 -27.47 16.06 28.22
N ASN A 21 -28.14 15.60 27.16
CA ASN A 21 -29.29 16.24 26.52
C ASN A 21 -29.04 17.64 25.93
N LEU A 22 -27.79 18.03 25.64
CA LEU A 22 -27.46 19.31 24.99
C LEU A 22 -26.79 19.11 23.63
N ARG A 23 -27.31 19.80 22.60
CA ARG A 23 -26.78 19.79 21.23
C ARG A 23 -26.45 21.21 20.80
N ARG A 24 -25.22 21.42 20.31
CA ARG A 24 -24.81 22.65 19.64
C ARG A 24 -25.03 22.48 18.14
N ILE A 25 -25.71 23.44 17.55
CA ILE A 25 -25.92 23.52 16.10
C ILE A 25 -25.15 24.74 15.61
N GLU A 26 -24.25 24.55 14.66
CA GLU A 26 -23.60 25.64 13.94
C GLU A 26 -24.28 25.77 12.58
N ALA A 27 -24.75 26.96 12.25
CA ALA A 27 -25.45 27.22 11.00
C ALA A 27 -24.99 28.54 10.39
N THR A 28 -25.03 28.61 9.07
CA THR A 28 -24.85 29.83 8.30
C THR A 28 -26.16 30.23 7.63
N THR A 29 -26.31 31.52 7.31
CA THR A 29 -27.54 32.07 6.72
C THR A 29 -27.26 32.98 5.53
N GLY A 30 -28.30 33.26 4.74
CA GLY A 30 -28.26 34.25 3.66
C GLY A 30 -27.19 33.97 2.60
N ALA A 31 -26.48 35.03 2.17
CA ALA A 31 -25.47 34.94 1.12
C ALA A 31 -24.32 33.97 1.47
N ASN A 32 -23.97 33.84 2.76
CA ASN A 32 -22.92 32.92 3.19
C ASN A 32 -23.34 31.46 3.00
N SER A 33 -24.61 31.11 3.22
CA SER A 33 -25.15 29.78 2.90
C SER A 33 -25.08 29.47 1.42
N LEU A 34 -25.47 30.42 0.58
CA LEU A 34 -25.43 30.24 -0.87
C LEU A 34 -23.99 30.04 -1.37
N ALA A 35 -23.07 30.89 -0.92
CA ALA A 35 -21.66 30.76 -1.26
C ALA A 35 -21.06 29.43 -0.79
N LEU A 36 -21.48 28.93 0.38
CA LEU A 36 -21.09 27.62 0.87
C LEU A 36 -21.56 26.50 -0.08
N LEU A 37 -22.86 26.46 -0.41
CA LEU A 37 -23.44 25.44 -1.29
C LEU A 37 -22.84 25.46 -2.69
N GLN A 38 -22.56 26.66 -3.23
CA GLN A 38 -21.89 26.79 -4.53
C GLN A 38 -20.48 26.20 -4.51
N ARG A 39 -19.72 26.43 -3.44
CA ARG A 39 -18.39 25.82 -3.27
C ARG A 39 -18.47 24.30 -3.15
N GLU A 40 -19.40 23.79 -2.34
CA GLU A 40 -19.62 22.34 -2.19
C GLU A 40 -20.01 21.69 -3.51
N SER A 41 -20.96 22.28 -4.25
CA SER A 41 -21.39 21.80 -5.57
C SER A 41 -20.26 21.81 -6.60
N ALA A 42 -19.42 22.85 -6.59
CA ALA A 42 -18.24 22.92 -7.45
C ALA A 42 -17.22 21.82 -7.11
N ALA A 43 -16.97 21.57 -5.82
CA ALA A 43 -16.07 20.52 -5.36
C ALA A 43 -16.57 19.11 -5.74
N VAL A 44 -17.86 18.82 -5.55
CA VAL A 44 -18.49 17.56 -5.96
C VAL A 44 -18.36 17.37 -7.48
N SER A 45 -18.65 18.42 -8.25
CA SER A 45 -18.54 18.38 -9.71
C SER A 45 -17.10 18.15 -10.17
N GLN A 46 -16.12 18.74 -9.49
CA GLN A 46 -14.70 18.53 -9.77
C GLN A 46 -14.27 17.11 -9.44
N ALA A 47 -14.66 16.57 -8.29
CA ALA A 47 -14.37 15.19 -7.91
C ALA A 47 -14.95 14.20 -8.92
N ALA A 48 -16.19 14.42 -9.38
CA ALA A 48 -16.85 13.59 -10.38
C ALA A 48 -16.06 13.56 -11.70
N ARG A 49 -15.58 14.72 -12.16
CA ARG A 49 -14.70 14.78 -13.35
C ARG A 49 -13.39 14.01 -13.17
N LEU A 50 -12.78 14.05 -11.99
CA LEU A 50 -11.53 13.32 -11.72
C LEU A 50 -11.70 11.80 -11.83
N VAL A 51 -12.85 11.27 -11.40
CA VAL A 51 -13.13 9.83 -11.50
C VAL A 51 -13.84 9.43 -12.79
N GLY A 52 -14.22 10.41 -13.63
CA GLY A 52 -14.88 10.20 -14.91
C GLY A 52 -16.37 9.89 -14.80
N THR A 53 -17.06 10.42 -13.80
CA THR A 53 -18.51 10.22 -13.58
C THR A 53 -19.26 11.56 -13.49
N THR A 54 -20.58 11.48 -13.34
CA THR A 54 -21.44 12.62 -13.00
C THR A 54 -21.45 12.85 -11.49
N ALA A 55 -21.89 14.04 -11.05
CA ALA A 55 -22.02 14.34 -9.62
C ALA A 55 -22.93 13.32 -8.89
N ASP A 56 -24.01 12.90 -9.54
CA ASP A 56 -24.99 11.95 -8.99
C ASP A 56 -24.40 10.53 -8.84
N ASP A 57 -23.46 10.13 -9.70
CA ASP A 57 -22.76 8.84 -9.64
C ASP A 57 -21.33 8.97 -9.09
N LEU A 58 -21.01 10.04 -8.35
CA LEU A 58 -19.67 10.24 -7.81
C LEU A 58 -19.27 9.08 -6.88
N VAL A 59 -20.14 8.71 -5.95
CA VAL A 59 -19.86 7.66 -4.96
C VAL A 59 -19.68 6.31 -5.63
N GLY A 60 -20.56 5.94 -6.57
CA GLY A 60 -20.46 4.71 -7.35
C GLY A 60 -19.21 4.67 -8.23
N GLY A 61 -18.83 5.80 -8.83
CA GLY A 61 -17.58 5.99 -9.56
C GLY A 61 -16.34 5.75 -8.71
N VAL A 62 -16.29 6.38 -7.53
CA VAL A 62 -15.17 6.20 -6.57
C VAL A 62 -15.06 4.74 -6.14
N GLN A 63 -16.17 4.08 -5.80
CA GLN A 63 -16.16 2.68 -5.39
C GLN A 63 -15.59 1.77 -6.49
N ARG A 64 -16.04 1.95 -7.75
CA ARG A 64 -15.51 1.18 -8.89
C ARG A 64 -14.01 1.37 -9.07
N ARG A 65 -13.49 2.61 -8.91
CA ARG A 65 -12.05 2.89 -8.97
C ARG A 65 -11.29 2.22 -7.83
N MET A 66 -11.83 2.20 -6.62
CA MET A 66 -11.21 1.51 -5.48
C MET A 66 -11.17 0.00 -5.70
N ASP A 67 -12.24 -0.58 -6.24
CA ASP A 67 -12.30 -2.01 -6.55
C ASP A 67 -11.33 -2.39 -7.67
N GLU A 68 -11.22 -1.56 -8.71
CA GLU A 68 -10.23 -1.70 -9.79
C GLU A 68 -8.80 -1.64 -9.26
N ILE A 69 -8.48 -0.66 -8.40
CA ILE A 69 -7.16 -0.54 -7.76
C ILE A 69 -6.83 -1.78 -6.93
N LYS A 70 -7.81 -2.31 -6.19
CA LYS A 70 -7.63 -3.53 -5.41
C LYS A 70 -7.35 -4.73 -6.32
N SER A 71 -8.13 -4.90 -7.38
CA SER A 71 -7.94 -5.98 -8.35
C SER A 71 -6.57 -5.91 -9.03
N LEU A 72 -6.12 -4.71 -9.44
CA LEU A 72 -4.81 -4.51 -10.04
C LEU A 72 -3.68 -4.84 -9.06
N HIS A 73 -3.82 -4.47 -7.77
CA HIS A 73 -2.83 -4.86 -6.75
C HIS A 73 -2.76 -6.39 -6.55
N ASP A 74 -3.91 -7.07 -6.54
CA ASP A 74 -3.95 -8.53 -6.43
C ASP A 74 -3.32 -9.20 -7.65
N GLU A 75 -3.60 -8.70 -8.86
CA GLU A 75 -2.98 -9.20 -10.10
C GLU A 75 -1.46 -8.96 -10.11
N LEU A 76 -1.01 -7.76 -9.71
CA LEU A 76 0.42 -7.46 -9.56
C LEU A 76 1.11 -8.42 -8.60
N LYS A 77 0.46 -8.77 -7.48
CA LYS A 77 0.99 -9.76 -6.54
C LYS A 77 1.14 -11.14 -7.19
N VAL A 78 0.14 -11.59 -7.95
CA VAL A 78 0.19 -12.88 -8.67
C VAL A 78 1.31 -12.89 -9.71
N LEU A 79 1.45 -11.81 -10.49
CA LEU A 79 2.50 -11.69 -11.51
C LEU A 79 3.90 -11.66 -10.88
N ARG A 80 4.09 -10.91 -9.79
CA ARG A 80 5.35 -10.90 -9.03
C ARG A 80 5.70 -12.28 -8.49
N ALA A 81 4.73 -13.01 -7.93
CA ALA A 81 4.94 -14.38 -7.47
C ALA A 81 5.36 -15.32 -8.62
N LYS A 82 4.73 -15.21 -9.79
CA LYS A 82 5.12 -16.00 -10.98
C LYS A 82 6.56 -15.70 -11.44
N LEU A 83 6.93 -14.42 -11.50
CA LEU A 83 8.28 -13.98 -11.84
C LEU A 83 9.31 -14.49 -10.82
N ALA A 84 8.99 -14.44 -9.53
CA ALA A 84 9.83 -14.97 -8.47
C ALA A 84 10.04 -16.47 -8.61
N THR A 85 8.99 -17.26 -8.90
CA THR A 85 9.10 -18.71 -9.12
C THR A 85 9.99 -19.07 -10.31
N GLY A 86 9.88 -18.36 -11.44
CA GLY A 86 10.74 -18.57 -12.60
C GLY A 86 12.21 -18.32 -12.27
N ARG A 87 12.49 -17.15 -11.67
CA ARG A 87 13.84 -16.77 -11.24
C ARG A 87 14.38 -17.70 -10.14
N ALA A 88 13.51 -18.26 -9.30
CA ALA A 88 13.90 -19.20 -8.27
C ALA A 88 14.49 -20.49 -8.83
N ALA A 89 13.90 -21.04 -9.90
CA ALA A 89 14.43 -22.23 -10.56
C ALA A 89 15.82 -21.98 -11.17
N GLU A 90 16.01 -20.82 -11.81
CA GLU A 90 17.31 -20.41 -12.37
C GLU A 90 18.38 -20.26 -11.28
N LEU A 91 18.05 -19.61 -10.17
CA LEU A 91 18.98 -19.44 -9.05
C LEU A 91 19.30 -20.77 -8.35
N ALA A 92 18.32 -21.66 -8.23
CA ALA A 92 18.52 -22.98 -7.64
C ALA A 92 19.42 -23.87 -8.50
N ALA A 93 19.41 -23.71 -9.84
CA ALA A 93 20.32 -24.43 -10.73
C ALA A 93 21.81 -24.09 -10.46
N GLY A 94 22.08 -22.91 -9.89
CA GLY A 94 23.42 -22.50 -9.47
C GLY A 94 23.80 -22.95 -8.06
N ALA A 95 22.99 -23.78 -7.39
CA ALA A 95 23.28 -24.22 -6.03
C ALA A 95 24.54 -25.09 -5.95
N ALA A 96 25.42 -24.79 -4.99
CA ALA A 96 26.58 -25.60 -4.65
C ALA A 96 26.34 -26.24 -3.27
N ASP A 97 26.38 -27.57 -3.19
CA ASP A 97 26.09 -28.35 -1.97
C ASP A 97 24.77 -27.96 -1.28
N GLY A 98 23.76 -27.62 -2.09
CA GLY A 98 22.44 -27.18 -1.61
C GLY A 98 22.44 -25.76 -1.02
N ILE A 99 23.46 -24.96 -1.28
CA ILE A 99 23.57 -23.57 -0.84
C ILE A 99 23.49 -22.65 -2.06
N VAL A 100 22.65 -21.62 -1.97
CA VAL A 100 22.54 -20.53 -2.95
C VAL A 100 22.94 -19.22 -2.26
N VAL A 101 23.95 -18.55 -2.81
CA VAL A 101 24.36 -17.20 -2.37
C VAL A 101 24.48 -16.31 -3.60
N THR A 102 23.53 -15.40 -3.78
CA THR A 102 23.45 -14.60 -5.02
C THR A 102 23.01 -13.18 -4.76
N ARG A 103 23.60 -12.24 -5.52
CA ARG A 103 23.16 -10.85 -5.56
C ARG A 103 21.97 -10.65 -6.50
N VAL A 104 20.93 -9.99 -6.03
CA VAL A 104 19.70 -9.67 -6.77
C VAL A 104 19.32 -8.22 -6.51
N ASP A 105 19.69 -7.33 -7.43
CA ASP A 105 19.37 -5.90 -7.35
C ASP A 105 17.95 -5.60 -7.87
N GLY A 106 17.44 -4.43 -7.48
CA GLY A 106 16.16 -3.88 -7.95
C GLY A 106 14.92 -4.51 -7.31
N LEU A 107 15.09 -5.28 -6.23
CA LEU A 107 13.98 -5.82 -5.45
C LEU A 107 13.84 -5.07 -4.14
N ASN A 108 12.59 -4.78 -3.75
CA ASN A 108 12.30 -4.33 -2.39
C ASN A 108 12.45 -5.51 -1.40
N PRO A 109 12.53 -5.25 -0.08
CA PRO A 109 12.76 -6.29 0.92
C PRO A 109 11.71 -7.41 0.95
N THR A 110 10.46 -7.10 0.62
CA THR A 110 9.38 -8.10 0.59
C THR A 110 9.56 -9.03 -0.60
N ASP A 111 9.78 -8.49 -1.81
CA ASP A 111 9.96 -9.28 -3.02
C ASP A 111 11.26 -10.11 -2.96
N LEU A 112 12.34 -9.57 -2.39
CA LEU A 112 13.60 -10.30 -2.18
C LEU A 112 13.40 -11.48 -1.20
N ARG A 113 12.56 -11.28 -0.17
CA ARG A 113 12.21 -12.35 0.77
C ARG A 113 11.39 -13.45 0.12
N ASP A 114 10.37 -13.07 -0.64
CA ASP A 114 9.53 -14.04 -1.34
C ASP A 114 10.35 -14.86 -2.34
N LEU A 115 11.29 -14.22 -3.06
CA LEU A 115 12.25 -14.92 -3.92
C LEU A 115 13.15 -15.88 -3.14
N ALA A 116 13.73 -15.46 -2.00
CA ALA A 116 14.58 -16.32 -1.19
C ALA A 116 13.83 -17.57 -0.69
N ILE A 117 12.56 -17.39 -0.30
CA ILE A 117 11.68 -18.49 0.12
C ILE A 117 11.40 -19.43 -1.07
N ALA A 118 11.09 -18.88 -2.25
CA ALA A 118 10.82 -19.66 -3.45
C ALA A 118 12.06 -20.47 -3.90
N VAL A 119 13.26 -19.88 -3.86
CA VAL A 119 14.53 -20.58 -4.14
C VAL A 119 14.74 -21.72 -3.16
N ARG A 120 14.51 -21.50 -1.86
CA ARG A 120 14.65 -22.53 -0.81
C ARG A 120 13.67 -23.70 -0.99
N GLN A 121 12.52 -23.46 -1.62
CA GLN A 121 11.54 -24.50 -1.92
C GLN A 121 11.95 -25.38 -3.11
N GLN A 122 12.97 -24.99 -3.89
CA GLN A 122 13.45 -25.81 -5.00
C GLN A 122 14.14 -27.09 -4.49
N PRO A 123 14.00 -28.22 -5.21
CA PRO A 123 14.64 -29.47 -4.84
C PRO A 123 16.16 -29.33 -4.69
N GLY A 124 16.71 -29.90 -3.62
CA GLY A 124 18.14 -29.88 -3.35
C GLY A 124 18.68 -28.61 -2.68
N VAL A 125 17.87 -27.54 -2.57
CA VAL A 125 18.29 -26.29 -1.91
C VAL A 125 17.97 -26.34 -0.41
N GLN A 126 18.99 -26.20 0.43
CA GLN A 126 18.89 -26.22 1.90
C GLN A 126 19.06 -24.82 2.51
N VAL A 127 19.91 -23.98 1.92
CA VAL A 127 20.27 -22.65 2.42
C VAL A 127 20.28 -21.65 1.29
N VAL A 128 19.64 -20.50 1.50
CA VAL A 128 19.62 -19.40 0.55
C VAL A 128 19.99 -18.12 1.27
N VAL A 129 20.93 -17.36 0.69
CA VAL A 129 21.26 -16.00 1.10
C VAL A 129 21.20 -15.12 -0.14
N LEU A 130 20.25 -14.18 -0.16
CA LEU A 130 20.12 -13.19 -1.21
C LEU A 130 20.44 -11.81 -0.66
N GLY A 131 21.11 -10.99 -1.47
CA GLY A 131 21.39 -9.61 -1.15
C GLY A 131 21.32 -8.72 -2.37
N GLY A 132 21.03 -7.43 -2.22
CA GLY A 132 21.04 -6.53 -3.38
C GLY A 132 20.71 -5.09 -3.05
N LEU A 133 20.99 -4.22 -4.02
CA LEU A 133 20.62 -2.82 -3.97
C LEU A 133 19.12 -2.68 -4.21
N THR A 134 18.46 -1.90 -3.36
CA THR A 134 17.07 -1.48 -3.57
C THR A 134 17.05 -0.25 -4.49
N ASP A 135 15.95 -0.04 -5.20
CA ASP A 135 15.77 1.16 -6.05
C ASP A 135 15.82 2.47 -5.26
N THR A 136 15.62 2.41 -3.95
CA THR A 136 15.73 3.53 -3.02
C THR A 136 17.17 3.82 -2.57
N GLY A 137 18.17 3.08 -3.08
CA GLY A 137 19.59 3.26 -2.75
C GLY A 137 20.05 2.55 -1.46
N GLY A 138 19.18 1.75 -0.83
CA GLY A 138 19.52 0.91 0.32
C GLY A 138 20.03 -0.47 -0.10
N VAL A 139 20.42 -1.28 0.88
CA VAL A 139 20.74 -2.71 0.68
C VAL A 139 19.70 -3.55 1.39
N SER A 140 19.18 -4.57 0.71
CA SER A 140 18.35 -5.60 1.32
C SER A 140 19.13 -6.92 1.39
N LEU A 141 19.03 -7.60 2.52
CA LEU A 141 19.64 -8.90 2.79
C LEU A 141 18.58 -9.84 3.33
N VAL A 142 18.49 -11.05 2.78
CA VAL A 142 17.57 -12.09 3.23
C VAL A 142 18.29 -13.42 3.28
N ALA A 143 18.13 -14.15 4.38
CA ALA A 143 18.44 -15.57 4.45
C ALA A 143 17.18 -16.42 4.65
N ALA A 144 17.12 -17.55 3.96
CA ALA A 144 16.10 -18.57 4.13
C ALA A 144 16.78 -19.94 4.25
N VAL A 145 16.46 -20.68 5.31
CA VAL A 145 17.05 -21.99 5.59
C VAL A 145 15.95 -23.05 5.74
N GLN A 146 16.25 -24.28 5.35
CA GLN A 146 15.41 -25.43 5.68
C GLN A 146 15.66 -25.84 7.14
N PRO A 147 14.63 -26.30 7.89
CA PRO A 147 14.82 -26.77 9.26
C PRO A 147 15.84 -27.92 9.38
N SER A 148 15.92 -28.78 8.35
CA SER A 148 16.88 -29.90 8.26
C SER A 148 18.34 -29.48 8.08
N SER A 149 18.60 -28.22 7.71
CA SER A 149 19.97 -27.74 7.45
C SER A 149 20.82 -27.58 8.72
N GLY A 150 20.21 -27.56 9.91
CA GLY A 150 20.91 -27.31 11.17
C GLY A 150 21.45 -25.87 11.32
N ARG A 151 21.10 -24.96 10.41
CA ARG A 151 21.57 -23.56 10.39
C ARG A 151 20.44 -22.61 10.76
N GLN A 152 20.78 -21.47 11.36
CA GLN A 152 19.83 -20.39 11.64
C GLN A 152 19.99 -19.26 10.63
N ALA A 153 18.88 -18.82 10.01
CA ALA A 153 18.90 -17.76 8.99
C ALA A 153 19.50 -16.44 9.52
N GLY A 154 19.15 -16.05 10.76
CA GLY A 154 19.65 -14.82 11.36
C GLY A 154 21.17 -14.80 11.55
N ASP A 155 21.77 -15.95 11.86
CA ASP A 155 23.23 -16.06 12.02
C ASP A 155 23.96 -15.89 10.69
N LEU A 156 23.39 -16.37 9.59
CA LEU A 156 24.02 -16.32 8.26
C LEU A 156 24.14 -14.91 7.70
N ILE A 157 23.28 -13.98 8.11
CA ILE A 157 23.26 -12.60 7.60
C ILE A 157 23.78 -11.58 8.61
N ARG A 158 24.07 -11.99 9.85
CA ARG A 158 24.46 -11.09 10.95
C ARG A 158 25.67 -10.22 10.60
N ASP A 159 26.72 -10.84 10.07
CA ASP A 159 27.96 -10.12 9.75
C ASP A 159 27.82 -9.32 8.44
N ALA A 160 27.05 -9.84 7.48
CA ALA A 160 26.71 -9.14 6.26
C ALA A 160 25.88 -7.87 6.53
N ALA A 161 24.89 -7.94 7.44
CA ALA A 161 24.08 -6.82 7.87
C ALA A 161 24.93 -5.69 8.45
N LYS A 162 25.86 -6.02 9.36
CA LYS A 162 26.82 -5.05 9.91
C LYS A 162 27.68 -4.41 8.83
N ALA A 163 28.17 -5.20 7.87
CA ALA A 163 29.03 -4.71 6.79
C ALA A 163 28.33 -3.70 5.87
N VAL A 164 27.01 -3.84 5.67
CA VAL A 164 26.21 -2.92 4.87
C VAL A 164 25.58 -1.79 5.70
N GLY A 165 25.96 -1.64 6.97
CA GLY A 165 25.41 -0.63 7.88
C GLY A 165 23.96 -0.88 8.30
N GLY A 166 23.46 -2.09 8.12
CA GLY A 166 22.13 -2.54 8.54
C GLY A 166 22.15 -3.23 9.91
N GLY A 167 20.97 -3.34 10.53
CA GLY A 167 20.73 -4.02 11.80
C GLY A 167 19.32 -4.56 11.88
#